data_AF-A0A1M7EHJ0-F1
#
_entry.id   AF-A0A1M7EHJ0-F1
#
_cell.length_a   1.000
_cell.length_b   1.000
_cell.length_c   1.000
_cell.angle_alpha   90.00
_cell.angle_beta   90.00
_cell.angle_gamma   90.00
#
_symmetry.space_group_name_H-M   'P 1'
#
loop_
_entity.id
_entity.type
_entity.pdbx_description
1 polymer ?
#
loop_
_entity_poly.entity_id
_entity_poly.type
_entity_poly.pdbx_seq_one_letter_code
_entity_poly.pdbx_strand_id
1 'polypeptide(L)'
;MKKGLLALSLLLIQVMNAQNHSQDINTVKGTEDLISTVQEAIVPPIIKADRIFDFSTKVEISSQNPGDKIYYITLDAGNVNKKKKFTAYKKPFTISKTTQVQAYVERKREKSVMVTASFNRRPNYWEITTLSKVNPQYTATGKFALIDGIKGDLDWKKGDWQGYLGQNFEAVIDFQSPLQITHITSTYLQDHKSLILIPKKVEYFASMNAKDFFLLDTIDNDIDTKDEKIQTKDFTTEILPTEARYLKVKAYYSGKLPGWHQKTGGETYIFVDEISVR
;
A
#
# COMPACT_ATOMS: atom_id res chain seq x y z
N MET A 1 -10.33 48.06 45.43
CA MET A 1 -11.70 48.43 45.03
C MET A 1 -12.45 47.15 44.67
N LYS A 2 -13.68 47.03 45.21
CA LYS A 2 -14.78 46.06 44.99
C LYS A 2 -14.81 45.42 43.59
N LYS A 3 -15.37 44.24 43.27
CA LYS A 3 -16.18 43.12 43.86
C LYS A 3 -16.43 42.19 42.63
N GLY A 4 -16.80 40.91 42.65
CA GLY A 4 -17.33 39.94 43.61
C GLY A 4 -17.38 38.55 42.94
N LEU A 5 -17.29 37.46 43.70
CA LEU A 5 -18.40 36.58 44.17
C LEU A 5 -19.05 35.77 43.02
N LEU A 6 -19.23 34.44 43.07
CA LEU A 6 -19.51 33.56 44.21
C LEU A 6 -19.12 32.09 43.90
N ALA A 7 -18.61 31.42 44.93
CA ALA A 7 -18.43 29.98 45.04
C ALA A 7 -19.64 29.32 45.75
N LEU A 8 -19.72 27.98 45.69
CA LEU A 8 -20.16 26.98 46.70
C LEU A 8 -20.73 25.76 45.93
N SER A 9 -20.18 24.53 45.88
CA SER A 9 -19.58 23.59 46.85
C SER A 9 -20.58 22.71 47.62
N LEU A 10 -20.26 21.40 47.66
CA LEU A 10 -20.73 20.27 48.49
C LEU A 10 -22.08 19.61 48.09
N LEU A 11 -22.18 18.33 47.70
CA LEU A 11 -21.74 17.03 48.26
C LEU A 11 -22.65 16.52 49.40
N LEU A 12 -23.41 15.43 49.18
CA LEU A 12 -23.63 14.36 50.17
C LEU A 12 -24.29 13.10 49.57
N ILE A 13 -23.83 11.96 50.09
CA ILE A 13 -24.26 10.56 49.91
C ILE A 13 -25.35 10.23 50.95
N GLN A 14 -26.39 9.45 50.62
CA GLN A 14 -26.83 8.28 51.43
C GLN A 14 -28.06 7.52 50.90
N VAL A 15 -28.05 6.23 51.25
CA VAL A 15 -28.91 5.08 50.97
C VAL A 15 -30.20 5.10 51.82
N MET A 16 -31.34 4.56 51.33
CA MET A 16 -32.30 3.80 52.15
C MET A 16 -33.34 3.00 51.33
N ASN A 17 -33.61 1.78 51.82
CA ASN A 17 -34.57 0.74 51.39
C ASN A 17 -36.05 1.07 51.70
N ALA A 18 -36.98 0.44 50.96
CA ALA A 18 -38.16 -0.32 51.43
C ALA A 18 -38.99 -0.79 50.20
N GLN A 19 -39.11 -2.11 49.95
CA GLN A 19 -40.31 -2.97 50.19
C GLN A 19 -41.60 -2.50 49.48
N ASN A 20 -42.50 -3.30 48.91
CA ASN A 20 -42.69 -4.72 48.60
C ASN A 20 -44.06 -4.74 47.86
N HIS A 21 -44.27 -5.47 46.76
CA HIS A 21 -45.50 -6.26 46.60
C HIS A 21 -45.44 -7.28 45.46
N SER A 22 -46.16 -8.37 45.69
CA SER A 22 -46.01 -9.74 45.23
C SER A 22 -46.90 -10.13 44.04
N GLN A 23 -46.73 -11.39 43.62
CA GLN A 23 -47.61 -12.27 42.81
C GLN A 23 -47.17 -12.43 41.33
N ASP A 24 -47.16 -13.61 40.69
CA ASP A 24 -47.31 -15.01 41.09
C ASP A 24 -46.92 -15.90 39.87
N ILE A 25 -46.30 -17.06 40.14
CA ILE A 25 -46.59 -18.41 39.58
C ILE A 25 -46.23 -18.80 38.10
N ASN A 26 -45.29 -19.77 38.05
CA ASN A 26 -45.17 -20.99 37.20
C ASN A 26 -44.56 -21.04 35.77
N THR A 27 -43.61 -22.00 35.69
CA THR A 27 -43.21 -22.91 34.58
C THR A 27 -42.58 -22.30 33.34
N VAL A 28 -41.33 -22.68 33.03
CA VAL A 28 -40.98 -23.88 32.23
C VAL A 28 -39.55 -24.32 32.59
N LYS A 29 -39.41 -25.63 32.77
CA LYS A 29 -38.20 -26.41 32.98
C LYS A 29 -37.53 -26.63 31.61
N GLY A 30 -36.21 -26.43 31.52
CA GLY A 30 -35.40 -26.95 30.42
C GLY A 30 -34.88 -25.92 29.43
N THR A 31 -33.89 -25.14 29.83
CA THR A 31 -32.83 -24.73 28.91
C THR A 31 -31.70 -25.72 29.10
N GLU A 32 -31.73 -26.80 28.32
CA GLU A 32 -30.51 -27.55 28.05
C GLU A 32 -29.51 -26.55 27.47
N ASP A 33 -28.35 -26.50 28.11
CA ASP A 33 -27.16 -25.80 27.66
C ASP A 33 -26.84 -26.16 26.21
N LEU A 34 -27.33 -25.36 25.27
CA LEU A 34 -26.73 -25.21 23.95
C LEU A 34 -25.40 -24.48 24.16
N ILE A 35 -24.41 -25.19 24.71
CA ILE A 35 -23.01 -24.83 24.51
C ILE A 35 -22.79 -25.04 23.01
N SER A 36 -23.02 -23.99 22.24
CA SER A 36 -22.41 -23.87 20.93
C SER A 36 -20.91 -23.93 21.19
N THR A 37 -20.29 -25.08 20.96
CA THR A 37 -18.85 -25.19 20.84
C THR A 37 -18.46 -24.25 19.71
N VAL A 38 -18.07 -23.02 20.05
CA VAL A 38 -17.41 -22.12 19.12
C VAL A 38 -16.09 -22.81 18.83
N GLN A 39 -16.04 -23.49 17.68
CA GLN A 39 -14.81 -24.09 17.19
C GLN A 39 -13.80 -22.97 17.04
N GLU A 40 -12.81 -22.94 17.93
CA GLU A 40 -11.79 -21.90 17.92
C GLU A 40 -11.03 -21.96 16.58
N ALA A 41 -11.13 -20.90 15.79
CA ALA A 41 -10.58 -20.88 14.45
C ALA A 41 -9.05 -21.04 14.51
N ILE A 42 -8.51 -21.95 13.72
CA ILE A 42 -7.05 -22.16 13.67
C ILE A 42 -6.40 -20.92 13.08
N VAL A 43 -5.56 -20.26 13.88
CA VAL A 43 -4.80 -19.08 13.47
C VAL A 43 -3.85 -19.45 12.32
N PRO A 44 -3.86 -18.70 11.20
CA PRO A 44 -3.00 -19.00 10.06
C PRO A 44 -1.50 -18.76 10.37
N PRO A 45 -0.59 -19.32 9.55
CA PRO A 45 0.83 -19.07 9.71
C PRO A 45 1.19 -17.63 9.33
N ILE A 46 2.32 -17.16 9.85
CA ILE A 46 2.97 -15.90 9.45
C ILE A 46 4.06 -16.23 8.44
N ILE A 47 4.08 -15.54 7.30
CA ILE A 47 5.13 -15.63 6.29
C ILE A 47 5.99 -14.37 6.39
N LYS A 48 7.30 -14.53 6.56
CA LYS A 48 8.28 -13.43 6.69
C LYS A 48 9.36 -13.55 5.61
N ALA A 49 9.60 -12.47 4.89
CA ALA A 49 10.75 -12.24 4.02
C ALA A 49 10.81 -10.74 3.68
N ASP A 50 11.84 -10.31 2.95
CA ASP A 50 11.87 -8.96 2.39
C ASP A 50 10.81 -8.85 1.28
N ARG A 51 9.88 -7.90 1.41
CA ARG A 51 8.82 -7.69 0.40
C ARG A 51 9.41 -7.34 -0.97
N ILE A 52 10.50 -6.58 -0.99
CA ILE A 52 11.25 -6.15 -2.17
C ILE A 52 12.69 -6.65 -2.03
N PHE A 53 13.25 -7.23 -3.08
CA PHE A 53 14.63 -7.70 -3.09
C PHE A 53 15.29 -7.63 -4.48
N ASP A 54 16.62 -7.56 -4.50
CA ASP A 54 17.43 -7.39 -5.71
C ASP A 54 17.80 -8.74 -6.38
N PHE A 55 18.23 -9.70 -5.56
CA PHE A 55 18.72 -11.01 -6.03
C PHE A 55 17.91 -12.16 -5.45
N SER A 56 17.80 -12.20 -4.12
CA SER A 56 17.06 -13.22 -3.41
C SER A 56 16.66 -12.77 -2.02
N THR A 57 15.63 -13.39 -1.45
CA THR A 57 15.28 -13.24 -0.04
C THR A 57 14.96 -14.60 0.60
N LYS A 58 15.15 -14.68 1.91
CA LYS A 58 14.91 -15.88 2.72
C LYS A 58 13.48 -15.83 3.27
N VAL A 59 12.68 -16.82 2.90
CA VAL A 59 11.30 -16.99 3.36
C VAL A 59 11.28 -17.87 4.60
N GLU A 60 10.70 -17.35 5.66
CA GLU A 60 10.44 -18.05 6.93
C GLU A 60 8.94 -18.12 7.17
N ILE A 61 8.43 -19.30 7.53
CA ILE A 61 7.02 -19.51 7.87
C ILE A 61 6.94 -20.03 9.29
N SER A 62 6.10 -19.41 10.13
CA SER A 62 5.93 -19.78 11.54
C SER A 62 4.47 -19.88 11.92
N SER A 63 4.11 -20.85 12.76
CA SER A 63 2.82 -20.89 13.46
C SER A 63 2.97 -20.35 14.88
N GLN A 64 1.88 -19.78 15.42
CA GLN A 64 1.79 -19.42 16.83
C GLN A 64 1.77 -20.65 17.75
N ASN A 65 1.45 -21.84 17.21
CA ASN A 65 1.38 -23.08 17.98
C ASN A 65 2.44 -24.08 17.48
N PRO A 66 3.38 -24.52 18.33
CA PRO A 66 4.48 -25.40 17.91
C PRO A 66 4.07 -26.77 17.34
N GLY A 67 2.87 -27.27 17.67
CA GLY A 67 2.35 -28.56 17.20
C GLY A 67 1.72 -28.54 15.81
N ASP A 68 1.59 -27.35 15.19
CA ASP A 68 0.95 -27.22 13.89
C ASP A 68 1.85 -27.70 12.75
N LYS A 69 1.24 -28.37 11.77
CA LYS A 69 1.91 -28.69 10.51
C LYS A 69 1.68 -27.55 9.52
N ILE A 70 2.76 -26.92 9.08
CA ILE A 70 2.69 -25.85 8.09
C ILE A 70 2.83 -26.46 6.70
N TYR A 71 1.97 -26.03 5.78
CA TYR A 71 2.08 -26.36 4.36
C TYR A 71 2.09 -25.09 3.54
N TYR A 72 2.90 -25.10 2.48
CA TYR A 72 3.04 -23.93 1.61
C TYR A 72 3.16 -24.31 0.13
N ILE A 73 2.97 -23.31 -0.72
CA ILE A 73 3.25 -23.39 -2.15
C ILE A 73 3.80 -22.05 -2.66
N THR A 74 4.63 -22.11 -3.70
CA THR A 74 5.15 -20.94 -4.40
C THR A 74 4.51 -20.79 -5.77
N LEU A 75 4.19 -19.54 -6.14
CA LEU A 75 3.67 -19.15 -7.43
C LEU A 75 4.59 -18.08 -8.04
N ASP A 76 5.25 -18.44 -9.14
CA ASP A 76 6.12 -17.55 -9.91
C ASP A 76 5.93 -17.81 -11.41
N ALA A 77 6.44 -16.91 -12.26
CA ALA A 77 6.31 -17.00 -13.71
C ALA A 77 6.86 -18.33 -14.30
N GLY A 78 7.81 -18.99 -13.65
CA GLY A 78 8.43 -20.24 -14.11
C GLY A 78 7.65 -21.50 -13.77
N ASN A 79 6.56 -21.42 -13.00
CA ASN A 79 5.78 -22.58 -12.57
C ASN A 79 4.26 -22.41 -12.67
N VAL A 80 3.77 -21.40 -13.38
CA VAL A 80 2.33 -21.13 -13.57
C VAL A 80 1.59 -22.34 -14.15
N ASN A 81 2.18 -23.03 -15.12
CA ASN A 81 1.54 -24.16 -15.83
C ASN A 81 1.84 -25.54 -15.21
N LYS A 82 2.48 -25.61 -14.04
CA LYS A 82 2.82 -26.88 -13.39
C LYS A 82 1.71 -27.30 -12.43
N LYS A 83 1.45 -28.60 -12.29
CA LYS A 83 0.52 -29.11 -11.27
C LYS A 83 1.05 -28.74 -9.88
N LYS A 84 0.22 -28.03 -9.14
CA LYS A 84 0.57 -27.38 -7.88
C LYS A 84 0.16 -28.25 -6.70
N LYS A 85 1.12 -28.60 -5.84
CA LYS A 85 0.88 -29.32 -4.60
C LYS A 85 1.52 -28.57 -3.44
N PHE A 86 0.78 -28.49 -2.34
CA PHE A 86 1.30 -27.98 -1.09
C PHE A 86 2.42 -28.89 -0.58
N THR A 87 3.50 -28.27 -0.12
CA THR A 87 4.68 -28.92 0.44
C THR A 87 4.71 -28.67 1.93
N ALA A 88 5.03 -29.70 2.74
CA ALA A 88 5.23 -29.52 4.17
C ALA A 88 6.47 -28.64 4.42
N TYR A 89 6.30 -27.58 5.18
CA TYR A 89 7.39 -26.68 5.54
C TYR A 89 8.24 -27.31 6.65
N LYS A 90 9.53 -27.49 6.39
CA LYS A 90 10.49 -28.11 7.33
C LYS A 90 11.57 -27.14 7.81
N LYS A 91 11.95 -26.18 6.96
CA LYS A 91 12.97 -25.17 7.22
C LYS A 91 12.78 -23.99 6.27
N PRO A 92 13.34 -22.81 6.58
CA PRO A 92 13.36 -21.69 5.66
C PRO A 92 13.93 -22.05 4.28
N PHE A 93 13.47 -21.34 3.26
CA PHE A 93 13.91 -21.50 1.88
C PHE A 93 14.14 -20.15 1.22
N THR A 94 14.88 -20.14 0.11
CA THR A 94 15.21 -18.90 -0.62
C THR A 94 14.39 -18.81 -1.90
N ILE A 95 13.95 -17.60 -2.23
CA ILE A 95 13.36 -17.26 -3.52
C ILE A 95 14.25 -16.23 -4.22
N SER A 96 14.34 -16.30 -5.55
CA SER A 96 15.16 -15.40 -6.38
C SER A 96 14.38 -14.75 -7.53
N LYS A 97 13.05 -14.89 -7.52
CA LYS A 97 12.13 -14.33 -8.50
C LYS A 97 10.94 -13.74 -7.77
N THR A 98 10.24 -12.80 -8.40
CA THR A 98 8.91 -12.38 -7.94
C THR A 98 8.03 -13.61 -7.74
N THR A 99 7.60 -13.81 -6.49
CA THR A 99 6.95 -15.05 -6.03
C THR A 99 5.84 -14.72 -5.05
N GLN A 100 4.67 -15.30 -5.25
CA GLN A 100 3.65 -15.40 -4.21
C GLN A 100 3.84 -16.68 -3.42
N VAL A 101 3.85 -16.58 -2.09
CA VAL A 101 3.87 -17.72 -1.18
C VAL A 101 2.50 -17.83 -0.55
N GLN A 102 1.84 -18.96 -0.74
CA GLN A 102 0.60 -19.28 -0.06
C GLN A 102 0.85 -20.34 1.00
N ALA A 103 0.29 -20.18 2.19
CA ALA A 103 0.49 -21.12 3.28
C ALA A 103 -0.75 -21.27 4.16
N TYR A 104 -0.86 -22.43 4.81
CA TYR A 104 -1.84 -22.70 5.86
C TYR A 104 -1.22 -23.61 6.92
N VAL A 105 -1.85 -23.68 8.09
CA VAL A 105 -1.54 -24.66 9.13
C VAL A 105 -2.61 -25.74 9.19
N GLU A 106 -2.20 -26.96 9.51
CA GLU A 106 -3.08 -28.10 9.77
C GLU A 106 -2.92 -28.58 11.22
N ARG A 107 -4.03 -28.68 11.95
CA ARG A 107 -4.11 -29.23 13.31
C ARG A 107 -5.28 -30.20 13.38
N LYS A 108 -5.04 -31.44 13.84
CA LYS A 108 -6.09 -32.47 13.97
C LYS A 108 -6.97 -32.65 12.72
N ARG A 109 -6.38 -32.53 11.51
CA ARG A 109 -7.04 -32.59 10.18
C ARG A 109 -7.88 -31.36 9.79
N GLU A 110 -7.93 -30.35 10.64
CA GLU A 110 -8.52 -29.06 10.32
C GLU A 110 -7.45 -28.11 9.81
N LYS A 111 -7.83 -27.21 8.91
CA LYS A 111 -6.94 -26.24 8.28
C LYS A 111 -7.29 -24.83 8.70
N SER A 112 -6.30 -23.98 8.89
CA SER A 112 -6.54 -22.54 8.93
C SER A 112 -7.03 -22.03 7.59
N VAL A 113 -7.51 -20.78 7.59
CA VAL A 113 -7.54 -19.97 6.37
C VAL A 113 -6.15 -19.92 5.72
N MET A 114 -6.13 -19.81 4.40
CA MET A 114 -4.89 -19.68 3.64
C MET A 114 -4.45 -18.22 3.64
N VAL A 115 -3.18 -17.99 3.93
CA VAL A 115 -2.54 -16.68 3.79
C VAL A 115 -1.74 -16.64 2.50
N THR A 116 -1.69 -15.47 1.87
CA THR A 116 -0.86 -15.20 0.68
C THR A 116 0.05 -14.03 0.98
N ALA A 117 1.34 -14.18 0.70
CA ALA A 117 2.34 -13.11 0.75
C ALA A 117 3.00 -12.96 -0.62
N SER A 118 3.11 -11.73 -1.10
CA SER A 118 3.76 -11.40 -2.37
C SER A 118 5.14 -10.80 -2.11
N PHE A 119 6.15 -11.37 -2.75
CA PHE A 119 7.54 -10.88 -2.69
C PHE A 119 8.00 -10.54 -4.10
N ASN A 120 8.49 -9.34 -4.31
CA ASN A 120 8.84 -8.81 -5.62
C ASN A 120 10.35 -8.69 -5.76
N ARG A 121 10.89 -9.31 -6.81
CA ARG A 121 12.25 -9.02 -7.25
C ARG A 121 12.20 -7.74 -8.08
N ARG A 122 13.05 -6.77 -7.75
CA ARG A 122 13.15 -5.54 -8.54
C ARG A 122 13.50 -5.85 -9.99
N PRO A 123 12.90 -5.14 -10.97
CA PRO A 123 13.15 -5.38 -12.39
C PRO A 123 14.56 -4.95 -12.81
N ASN A 124 15.17 -4.05 -12.05
CA ASN A 124 16.47 -3.46 -12.32
C ASN A 124 17.22 -3.18 -11.00
N TYR A 125 18.49 -2.78 -11.12
CA TYR A 125 19.34 -2.35 -10.00
C TYR A 125 19.54 -0.83 -10.01
N TRP A 126 18.57 -0.09 -10.53
CA TRP A 126 18.69 1.37 -10.62
C TRP A 126 18.65 2.00 -9.23
N GLU A 127 19.15 3.22 -9.13
CA GLU A 127 18.96 4.03 -7.94
C GLU A 127 18.00 5.16 -8.26
N ILE A 128 17.30 5.65 -7.24
CA ILE A 128 16.42 6.80 -7.38
C ILE A 128 16.63 7.78 -6.24
N THR A 129 16.65 9.06 -6.57
CA THR A 129 16.65 10.17 -5.63
C THR A 129 15.41 11.02 -5.89
N THR A 130 14.49 11.02 -4.95
CA THR A 130 13.36 11.95 -4.95
C THR A 130 13.83 13.31 -4.45
N LEU A 131 13.59 14.35 -5.25
CA LEU A 131 13.90 15.74 -4.89
C LEU A 131 12.74 16.39 -4.12
N SER A 132 11.52 15.93 -4.37
CA SER A 132 10.31 16.34 -3.64
C SER A 132 10.19 15.70 -2.27
N LYS A 133 9.49 16.36 -1.35
CA LYS A 133 9.25 15.85 0.00
C LYS A 133 8.04 14.93 0.01
N VAL A 134 8.27 13.62 0.09
CA VAL A 134 7.20 12.62 0.26
C VAL A 134 6.44 12.86 1.56
N ASN A 135 5.12 12.65 1.53
CA ASN A 135 4.31 12.68 2.73
C ASN A 135 4.60 11.40 3.56
N PRO A 136 4.96 11.49 4.86
CA PRO A 136 5.27 10.33 5.68
C PRO A 136 4.15 9.28 5.81
N GLN A 137 2.89 9.66 5.53
CA GLN A 137 1.76 8.74 5.53
C GLN A 137 1.68 7.89 4.26
N TYR A 138 2.30 8.33 3.16
CA TYR A 138 2.17 7.74 1.83
C TYR A 138 3.56 7.53 1.21
N THR A 139 4.33 6.62 1.80
CA THR A 139 5.71 6.31 1.37
C THR A 139 5.83 5.04 0.52
N ALA A 140 4.71 4.33 0.33
CA ALA A 140 4.67 2.98 -0.23
C ALA A 140 5.73 2.04 0.38
N THR A 141 6.46 1.29 -0.44
CA THR A 141 7.57 0.40 -0.05
C THR A 141 8.88 1.15 0.26
N GLY A 142 8.86 2.48 0.31
CA GLY A 142 10.00 3.33 0.66
C GLY A 142 10.74 3.88 -0.56
N LYS A 143 12.07 4.05 -0.44
CA LYS A 143 12.92 4.72 -1.44
C LYS A 143 12.71 4.20 -2.86
N PHE A 144 12.61 2.88 -3.01
CA PHE A 144 12.58 2.23 -4.32
C PHE A 144 11.18 2.04 -4.88
N ALA A 145 10.12 2.51 -4.21
CA ALA A 145 8.74 2.26 -4.61
C ALA A 145 8.43 2.66 -6.06
N LEU A 146 9.10 3.70 -6.57
CA LEU A 146 8.89 4.20 -7.93
C LEU A 146 9.62 3.41 -9.02
N ILE A 147 10.43 2.41 -8.65
CA ILE A 147 11.24 1.58 -9.54
C ILE A 147 11.33 0.13 -9.03
N ASP A 148 10.33 -0.33 -8.26
CA ASP A 148 10.32 -1.68 -7.69
C ASP A 148 9.51 -2.68 -8.51
N GLY A 149 8.83 -2.21 -9.56
CA GLY A 149 8.01 -3.02 -10.46
C GLY A 149 6.60 -3.31 -9.94
N ILE A 150 6.17 -2.68 -8.84
CA ILE A 150 4.82 -2.80 -8.29
C ILE A 150 3.95 -1.67 -8.84
N LYS A 151 2.85 -2.04 -9.51
CA LYS A 151 1.82 -1.09 -9.88
C LYS A 151 0.84 -0.84 -8.73
N GLY A 152 0.45 0.41 -8.58
CA GLY A 152 -0.54 0.85 -7.63
C GLY A 152 -1.94 0.35 -7.97
N ASP A 153 -2.70 -0.01 -6.95
CA ASP A 153 -4.11 -0.38 -7.07
C ASP A 153 -5.00 0.86 -7.05
N LEU A 154 -6.17 0.80 -7.70
CA LEU A 154 -7.18 1.87 -7.63
C LEU A 154 -7.60 2.15 -6.18
N ASP A 155 -7.66 1.11 -5.34
CA ASP A 155 -7.74 1.29 -3.89
C ASP A 155 -6.36 1.62 -3.33
N TRP A 156 -6.02 2.91 -3.40
CA TRP A 156 -4.75 3.45 -2.96
C TRP A 156 -4.41 3.17 -1.49
N LYS A 157 -5.40 2.82 -0.67
CA LYS A 157 -5.21 2.44 0.73
C LYS A 157 -4.43 1.14 0.91
N LYS A 158 -4.26 0.35 -0.16
CA LYS A 158 -3.36 -0.81 -0.18
C LYS A 158 -1.88 -0.42 -0.04
N GLY A 159 -1.55 0.86 -0.25
CA GLY A 159 -0.25 1.43 0.13
C GLY A 159 0.84 1.25 -0.91
N ASP A 160 0.48 1.18 -2.19
CA ASP A 160 1.43 1.04 -3.31
C ASP A 160 1.63 2.37 -4.08
N TRP A 161 1.34 3.52 -3.44
CA TRP A 161 1.50 4.86 -4.01
C TRP A 161 2.35 5.75 -3.09
N GLN A 162 3.25 6.55 -3.67
CA GLN A 162 3.89 7.66 -2.96
C GLN A 162 3.08 8.95 -3.15
N GLY A 163 2.86 9.68 -2.05
CA GLY A 163 2.05 10.91 -2.04
C GLY A 163 2.86 12.18 -1.81
N TYR A 164 2.60 13.20 -2.62
CA TYR A 164 3.25 14.52 -2.56
C TYR A 164 2.19 15.62 -2.47
N LEU A 165 2.12 16.29 -1.32
CA LEU A 165 1.10 17.31 -1.03
C LEU A 165 1.58 18.71 -1.42
N GLY A 166 0.76 19.46 -2.17
CA GLY A 166 0.94 20.90 -2.37
C GLY A 166 2.21 21.30 -3.13
N GLN A 167 2.80 20.39 -3.91
CA GLN A 167 4.09 20.58 -4.56
C GLN A 167 4.18 19.76 -5.86
N ASN A 168 5.16 20.11 -6.70
CA ASN A 168 5.52 19.25 -7.84
C ASN A 168 6.19 17.97 -7.33
N PHE A 169 6.04 16.89 -8.08
CA PHE A 169 6.87 15.70 -7.91
C PHE A 169 8.08 15.78 -8.83
N GLU A 170 9.27 15.59 -8.28
CA GLU A 170 10.54 15.53 -9.01
C GLU A 170 11.39 14.39 -8.47
N ALA A 171 11.90 13.55 -9.38
CA ALA A 171 12.84 12.48 -9.04
C ALA A 171 13.87 12.27 -10.15
N VAL A 172 15.05 11.78 -9.77
CA VAL A 172 16.14 11.40 -10.68
C VAL A 172 16.46 9.93 -10.48
N ILE A 173 16.36 9.16 -11.55
CA ILE A 173 16.77 7.75 -11.63
C ILE A 173 18.20 7.70 -12.18
N ASP A 174 19.09 6.95 -11.53
CA ASP A 174 20.41 6.56 -12.03
C ASP A 174 20.35 5.10 -12.48
N PHE A 175 20.48 4.87 -13.78
CA PHE A 175 20.48 3.53 -14.38
C PHE A 175 21.71 2.69 -14.02
N GLN A 176 22.67 3.25 -13.26
CA GLN A 176 23.97 2.69 -12.88
C GLN A 176 24.97 2.57 -14.03
N SER A 177 24.48 2.41 -15.26
CA SER A 177 25.25 2.46 -16.50
C SER A 177 24.45 3.19 -17.59
N PRO A 178 25.09 3.69 -18.66
CA PRO A 178 24.37 4.17 -19.83
C PRO A 178 23.38 3.12 -20.35
N LEU A 179 22.17 3.58 -20.67
CA LEU A 179 21.05 2.80 -21.18
C LEU A 179 20.50 3.48 -22.42
N GLN A 180 20.22 2.70 -23.47
CA GLN A 180 19.47 3.19 -24.62
C GLN A 180 17.98 3.19 -24.28
N ILE A 181 17.36 4.37 -24.29
CA ILE A 181 15.97 4.61 -23.92
C ILE A 181 15.14 4.86 -25.17
N THR A 182 13.97 4.25 -25.22
CA THR A 182 12.99 4.41 -26.29
C THR A 182 11.60 4.68 -25.74
N HIS A 183 11.30 4.21 -24.53
CA HIS A 183 9.98 4.37 -23.91
C HIS A 183 10.11 4.78 -22.45
N ILE A 184 9.28 5.73 -22.03
CA ILE A 184 9.18 6.18 -20.64
C ILE A 184 7.71 6.25 -20.25
N THR A 185 7.37 5.69 -19.10
CA THR A 185 6.04 5.79 -18.50
C THR A 185 6.15 6.12 -17.02
N SER A 186 5.30 7.03 -16.54
CA SER A 186 5.01 7.19 -15.12
C SER A 186 3.50 7.23 -14.90
N THR A 187 3.04 6.59 -13.84
CA THR A 187 1.61 6.36 -13.61
C THR A 187 1.13 7.13 -12.38
N TYR A 188 -0.05 7.74 -12.49
CA TYR A 188 -0.63 8.62 -11.46
C TYR A 188 -2.09 8.28 -11.19
N LEU A 189 -2.55 8.59 -9.99
CA LEU A 189 -3.91 8.36 -9.54
C LEU A 189 -4.72 9.65 -9.48
N GLN A 190 -6.03 9.57 -9.78
CA GLN A 190 -7.03 10.56 -9.43
C GLN A 190 -8.08 9.94 -8.51
N ASP A 191 -8.28 10.56 -7.35
CA ASP A 191 -9.41 10.35 -6.45
C ASP A 191 -9.77 11.71 -5.85
N HIS A 192 -10.71 12.37 -6.52
CA HIS A 192 -11.11 13.74 -6.22
C HIS A 192 -11.58 13.91 -4.75
N LYS A 193 -12.33 12.94 -4.22
CA LYS A 193 -12.86 12.97 -2.85
C LYS A 193 -11.75 12.90 -1.81
N SER A 194 -10.64 12.27 -2.17
CA SER A 194 -9.43 12.12 -1.35
C SER A 194 -8.40 13.23 -1.59
N LEU A 195 -8.73 14.27 -2.36
CA LEU A 195 -7.82 15.36 -2.74
C LEU A 195 -6.64 14.87 -3.59
N ILE A 196 -6.77 13.76 -4.31
CA ILE A 196 -5.70 13.22 -5.16
C ILE A 196 -6.03 13.58 -6.60
N LEU A 197 -5.15 14.35 -7.24
CA LEU A 197 -5.31 14.76 -8.63
C LEU A 197 -4.13 14.32 -9.48
N ILE A 198 -4.44 13.94 -10.71
CA ILE A 198 -3.43 13.70 -11.74
C ILE A 198 -2.70 15.04 -12.02
N PRO A 199 -1.35 15.03 -12.17
CA PRO A 199 -0.54 16.21 -12.49
C PRO A 199 -1.04 16.98 -13.72
N LYS A 200 -0.78 18.29 -13.83
CA LYS A 200 -1.16 19.09 -15.02
C LYS A 200 -0.46 18.63 -16.29
N LYS A 201 0.80 18.25 -16.13
CA LYS A 201 1.67 17.73 -17.17
C LYS A 201 2.83 16.99 -16.52
N VAL A 202 3.51 16.17 -17.30
CA VAL A 202 4.73 15.47 -16.91
C VAL A 202 5.81 15.78 -17.95
N GLU A 203 6.99 16.12 -17.47
CA GLU A 203 8.18 16.33 -18.29
C GLU A 203 9.23 15.26 -17.97
N TYR A 204 9.85 14.75 -19.03
CA TYR A 204 10.93 13.77 -18.95
C TYR A 204 12.23 14.38 -19.46
N PHE A 205 13.32 14.20 -18.73
CA PHE A 205 14.64 14.72 -19.11
C PHE A 205 15.71 13.63 -19.01
N ALA A 206 16.64 13.61 -19.95
CA ALA A 206 17.79 12.72 -19.90
C ALA A 206 19.09 13.46 -19.54
N SER A 207 20.04 12.73 -18.96
CA SER A 207 21.41 13.22 -18.70
C SER A 207 22.42 12.08 -18.70
N MET A 208 23.66 12.39 -19.06
CA MET A 208 24.81 11.49 -18.90
C MET A 208 25.57 11.70 -17.58
N ASN A 209 25.39 12.85 -16.92
CA ASN A 209 26.23 13.27 -15.78
C ASN A 209 25.46 13.76 -14.55
N ALA A 210 24.13 13.64 -14.54
CA ALA A 210 23.21 14.10 -13.50
C ALA A 210 23.24 15.61 -13.22
N LYS A 211 23.83 16.42 -14.10
CA LYS A 211 23.91 17.88 -13.99
C LYS A 211 23.22 18.54 -15.17
N ASP A 212 23.63 18.16 -16.37
CA ASP A 212 23.14 18.72 -17.62
C ASP A 212 21.99 17.84 -18.12
N PHE A 213 20.76 18.34 -17.95
CA PHE A 213 19.55 17.65 -18.37
C PHE A 213 18.98 18.32 -19.62
N PHE A 214 18.60 17.51 -20.61
CA PHE A 214 17.85 17.96 -21.77
C PHE A 214 16.45 17.36 -21.77
N LEU A 215 15.46 18.14 -22.20
CA LEU A 215 14.07 17.73 -22.28
C LEU A 215 13.91 16.68 -23.39
N LEU A 216 13.29 15.55 -23.05
CA LEU A 216 12.91 14.51 -23.99
C LEU A 216 11.50 14.75 -24.52
N ASP A 217 10.55 14.94 -23.61
CA ASP A 217 9.15 15.17 -23.96
C ASP A 217 8.37 15.85 -22.83
N THR A 218 7.25 16.47 -23.20
CA THR A 218 6.24 17.02 -22.30
C THR A 218 4.87 16.46 -22.66
N ILE A 219 4.22 15.82 -21.70
CA ILE A 219 2.88 15.26 -21.87
C ILE A 219 1.90 16.03 -21.01
N ASP A 220 0.95 16.71 -21.64
CA ASP A 220 -0.12 17.41 -20.95
C ASP A 220 -1.22 16.45 -20.45
N ASN A 221 -1.87 16.83 -19.36
CA ASN A 221 -3.00 16.09 -18.84
C ASN A 221 -4.30 16.44 -19.58
N ASP A 222 -4.97 15.41 -20.11
CA ASP A 222 -6.28 15.49 -20.76
C ASP A 222 -7.45 15.07 -19.86
N ILE A 223 -7.17 14.63 -18.61
CA ILE A 223 -8.22 14.27 -17.65
C ILE A 223 -8.71 15.54 -16.97
N ASP A 224 -10.02 15.79 -17.04
CA ASP A 224 -10.65 16.88 -16.32
C ASP A 224 -10.48 16.66 -14.80
N THR A 225 -9.98 17.69 -14.13
CA THR A 225 -9.94 17.75 -12.66
C THR A 225 -11.31 17.59 -12.00
N LYS A 226 -12.40 17.82 -12.74
CA LYS A 226 -13.80 17.60 -12.31
C LYS A 226 -14.26 16.15 -12.42
N ASP A 227 -13.51 15.29 -13.09
CA ASP A 227 -13.89 13.88 -13.20
C ASP A 227 -13.77 13.20 -11.82
N GLU A 228 -14.91 12.88 -11.23
CA GLU A 228 -15.00 12.24 -9.93
C GLU A 228 -14.72 10.72 -9.98
N LYS A 229 -14.53 10.15 -11.17
CA LYS A 229 -14.15 8.74 -11.31
C LYS A 229 -12.77 8.51 -10.72
N ILE A 230 -12.68 7.54 -9.81
CA ILE A 230 -11.39 7.03 -9.35
C ILE A 230 -10.73 6.31 -10.52
N GLN A 231 -9.57 6.79 -10.95
CA GLN A 231 -8.86 6.27 -12.11
C GLN A 231 -7.37 6.49 -12.01
N THR A 232 -6.62 5.69 -12.74
CA THR A 232 -5.19 5.90 -12.97
C THR A 232 -4.96 6.40 -14.40
N LYS A 233 -3.86 7.13 -14.60
CA LYS A 233 -3.39 7.54 -15.91
C LYS A 233 -1.89 7.34 -16.04
N ASP A 234 -1.51 6.73 -17.15
CA ASP A 234 -0.13 6.58 -17.58
C ASP A 234 0.25 7.78 -18.44
N PHE A 235 1.34 8.47 -18.09
CA PHE A 235 1.97 9.48 -18.95
C PHE A 235 3.08 8.77 -19.71
N THR A 236 2.79 8.32 -20.93
CA THR A 236 3.73 7.52 -21.74
C THR A 236 4.23 8.32 -22.94
N THR A 237 5.53 8.26 -23.19
CA THR A 237 6.15 8.79 -24.41
C THR A 237 7.03 7.74 -25.07
N GLU A 238 7.01 7.76 -26.41
CA GLU A 238 7.95 7.05 -27.27
C GLU A 238 8.90 8.08 -27.86
N ILE A 239 10.21 7.85 -27.73
CA ILE A 239 11.25 8.76 -28.20
C ILE A 239 12.18 8.06 -29.18
N LEU A 240 12.90 8.86 -29.98
CA LEU A 240 14.02 8.31 -30.74
C LEU A 240 15.05 7.69 -29.77
N PRO A 241 15.69 6.55 -30.14
CA PRO A 241 16.66 5.89 -29.29
C PRO A 241 17.71 6.87 -28.74
N THR A 242 17.66 7.09 -27.43
CA THR A 242 18.49 8.08 -26.74
C THR A 242 19.31 7.39 -25.68
N GLU A 243 20.63 7.48 -25.78
CA GLU A 243 21.52 6.98 -24.73
C GLU A 243 21.57 7.97 -23.55
N ALA A 244 21.25 7.49 -22.35
CA ALA A 244 21.35 8.27 -21.11
C ALA A 244 21.71 7.38 -19.93
N ARG A 245 22.34 7.95 -18.90
CA ARG A 245 22.55 7.27 -17.60
C ARG A 245 21.51 7.68 -16.56
N TYR A 246 20.99 8.90 -16.69
CA TYR A 246 20.04 9.45 -15.75
C TYR A 246 18.76 9.87 -16.46
N LEU A 247 17.63 9.60 -15.81
CA LEU A 247 16.33 10.12 -16.18
C LEU A 247 15.80 10.97 -15.05
N LYS A 248 15.37 12.19 -15.34
CA LYS A 248 14.61 13.03 -14.42
C LYS A 248 13.15 13.06 -14.86
N VAL A 249 12.26 12.84 -13.90
CA VAL A 249 10.80 12.96 -14.09
C VAL A 249 10.33 14.15 -13.27
N LYS A 250 9.53 15.03 -13.89
CA LYS A 250 8.91 16.18 -13.24
C LYS A 250 7.42 16.21 -13.53
N ALA A 251 6.61 15.99 -12.50
CA ALA A 251 5.17 16.06 -12.58
C ALA A 251 4.65 17.34 -11.89
N TYR A 252 3.86 18.11 -12.62
CA TYR A 252 3.46 19.45 -12.22
C TYR A 252 2.20 19.44 -11.36
N TYR A 253 2.28 20.12 -10.22
CA TYR A 253 1.21 20.24 -9.25
C TYR A 253 -0.09 20.76 -9.87
N SER A 254 -1.17 20.01 -9.64
CA SER A 254 -2.52 20.29 -10.15
C SER A 254 -3.15 21.53 -9.53
N GLY A 255 -2.62 21.99 -8.39
CA GLY A 255 -3.13 23.15 -7.67
C GLY A 255 -4.14 22.76 -6.60
N LYS A 256 -4.66 23.78 -5.91
CA LYS A 256 -5.72 23.61 -4.90
C LYS A 256 -7.03 23.23 -5.55
N LEU A 257 -7.91 22.58 -4.78
CA LEU A 257 -9.23 22.27 -5.30
C LEU A 257 -10.06 23.54 -5.59
N PRO A 258 -10.69 23.61 -6.77
CA PRO A 258 -11.49 24.75 -7.21
C PRO A 258 -12.79 24.92 -6.39
N GLY A 259 -13.36 26.12 -6.47
CA GLY A 259 -14.44 26.61 -5.60
C GLY A 259 -15.77 25.83 -5.61
N TRP A 260 -15.94 24.89 -6.53
CA TRP A 260 -17.15 24.07 -6.63
C TRP A 260 -17.06 22.78 -5.79
N HIS A 261 -15.90 22.46 -5.19
CA HIS A 261 -15.73 21.27 -4.37
C HIS A 261 -15.99 21.51 -2.88
N GLN A 262 -16.50 20.50 -2.16
CA GLN A 262 -16.78 20.58 -0.71
C GLN A 262 -15.53 20.90 0.13
N LYS A 263 -14.34 20.50 -0.34
CA LYS A 263 -13.03 20.81 0.28
C LYS A 263 -12.30 21.93 -0.47
N THR A 264 -13.03 22.93 -0.95
CA THR A 264 -12.48 24.08 -1.69
C THR A 264 -11.23 24.66 -1.01
N GLY A 265 -10.20 24.97 -1.81
CA GLY A 265 -8.97 25.59 -1.32
C GLY A 265 -7.97 24.64 -0.63
N GLY A 266 -8.34 23.37 -0.43
CA GLY A 266 -7.42 22.35 0.07
C GLY A 266 -6.28 22.06 -0.90
N GLU A 267 -5.07 21.87 -0.38
CA GLU A 267 -3.94 21.37 -1.16
C GLU A 267 -4.23 19.96 -1.67
N THR A 268 -3.84 19.67 -2.90
CA THR A 268 -4.01 18.33 -3.49
C THR A 268 -2.73 17.53 -3.45
N TYR A 269 -2.90 16.22 -3.48
CA TYR A 269 -1.82 15.26 -3.62
C TYR A 269 -1.57 14.95 -5.09
N ILE A 270 -0.30 14.79 -5.45
CA ILE A 270 0.12 13.90 -6.54
C ILE A 270 0.39 12.54 -5.93
N PHE A 271 -0.28 11.50 -6.42
CA PHE A 271 0.06 10.10 -6.14
C PHE A 271 0.71 9.50 -7.38
N VAL A 272 1.88 8.89 -7.19
CA VAL A 272 2.68 8.21 -8.22
C VAL A 272 3.11 6.83 -7.69
N ASP A 273 2.99 5.80 -8.52
CA ASP A 273 3.35 4.42 -8.17
C ASP A 273 4.69 4.00 -8.78
N GLU A 274 4.79 3.90 -10.11
CA GLU A 274 5.93 3.30 -10.83
C GLU A 274 6.39 4.19 -12.00
N ILE A 275 7.71 4.26 -12.20
CA ILE A 275 8.37 4.86 -13.34
C ILE A 275 9.10 3.74 -14.10
N SER A 276 8.61 3.45 -15.30
CA SER A 276 9.15 2.41 -16.17
C SER A 276 9.92 3.02 -17.34
N VAL A 277 11.07 2.42 -17.67
CA VAL A 277 11.92 2.81 -18.81
C VAL A 277 12.29 1.56 -19.60
N ARG A 278 12.26 1.65 -20.94
CA ARG A 278 12.69 0.58 -21.86
C ARG A 278 13.56 1.11 -22.99
#